data_AF-G5B0J3-F1
#
_entry.id   AF-G5B0J3-F1
#
_cell.length_a   1.000
_cell.length_b   1.000
_cell.length_c   1.000
_cell.angle_alpha   90.00
_cell.angle_beta   90.00
_cell.angle_gamma   90.00
#
_symmetry.space_group_name_H-M   'P 1'
#
loop_
_entity.id
_entity.type
_entity.pdbx_description
1 polymer ?
#
loop_
_entity_poly.entity_id
_entity_poly.type
_entity_poly.pdbx_seq_one_letter_code
_entity_poly.pdbx_strand_id
1 'polypeptide(L)'
;MSKGRAEAAAGAPSILLRYLEEQNRPYSAQDVFGNLQREHGLSKADQFDTVSDADLQSLDAKILALTAKVQGLQQSCRHMEAELKELTSALTTPEMQQEIARLKSECAGYTERLRGITAAPVHVTPAEKEQVAMELSAAILEGYPKSKKQFFEEVGIETDEDHGAAPPDP
;
A
#
# COMPACT_ATOMS: atom_id res chain seq x y z
N MET A 1 -13.07 15.20 -63.37
CA MET A 1 -13.11 16.34 -64.31
C MET A 1 -12.65 17.58 -63.57
N SER A 2 -11.37 17.92 -63.75
CA SER A 2 -10.60 18.90 -63.01
C SER A 2 -10.66 20.26 -63.70
N LYS A 3 -11.71 21.04 -63.43
CA LYS A 3 -11.92 22.35 -64.07
C LYS A 3 -12.22 23.51 -63.12
N GLY A 4 -12.10 23.31 -61.81
CA GLY A 4 -12.36 24.35 -60.79
C GLY A 4 -11.12 24.88 -60.05
N ARG A 5 -9.91 24.40 -60.37
CA ARG A 5 -8.69 24.75 -59.62
C ARG A 5 -7.67 25.57 -60.43
N ALA A 6 -7.95 25.88 -61.69
CA ALA A 6 -7.01 26.57 -62.57
C ALA A 6 -7.18 28.11 -62.62
N GLU A 7 -8.34 28.66 -62.23
CA GLU A 7 -8.57 30.12 -62.29
C GLU A 7 -8.32 30.86 -60.97
N ALA A 8 -8.18 30.14 -59.84
CA ALA A 8 -7.75 30.72 -58.57
C ALA A 8 -6.21 30.72 -58.38
N ALA A 9 -5.47 30.47 -59.46
CA ALA A 9 -4.00 30.37 -59.46
C ALA A 9 -3.30 31.59 -60.05
N ALA A 10 -3.99 32.72 -60.22
CA ALA A 10 -3.33 34.03 -60.26
C ALA A 10 -3.00 34.47 -58.82
N GLY A 11 -2.26 33.62 -58.10
CA GLY A 11 -1.95 33.81 -56.68
C GLY A 11 -0.96 34.95 -56.44
N ALA A 12 -0.58 35.15 -55.18
CA ALA A 12 0.44 36.11 -54.76
C ALA A 12 1.71 36.15 -55.64
N PRO A 13 2.22 35.03 -56.21
CA PRO A 13 3.36 35.08 -57.13
C PRO A 13 3.10 35.83 -58.44
N SER A 14 1.88 35.77 -59.00
CA SER A 14 1.50 36.43 -60.25
C SER A 14 1.42 37.94 -60.09
N ILE A 15 0.90 38.39 -58.94
CA ILE A 15 0.81 39.81 -58.56
C ILE A 15 2.22 40.38 -58.36
N LEU A 16 3.10 39.65 -57.66
CA LEU A 16 4.47 40.07 -57.42
C LEU A 16 5.29 40.15 -58.72
N LEU A 17 5.13 39.19 -59.62
CA LEU A 17 5.81 39.18 -60.91
C LEU A 17 5.39 40.36 -61.79
N ARG A 18 4.08 40.63 -61.88
CA ARG A 18 3.54 41.80 -62.60
C ARG A 18 4.06 43.12 -62.02
N TYR A 19 4.08 43.26 -60.70
CA TYR A 19 4.59 44.46 -60.02
C TYR A 19 6.07 44.71 -60.32
N LEU A 20 6.90 43.66 -60.31
CA LEU A 20 8.33 43.77 -60.62
C LEU A 20 8.57 44.14 -62.09
N GLU A 21 7.77 43.61 -63.02
CA GLU A 21 7.83 43.94 -64.44
C GLU A 21 7.39 45.38 -64.74
N GLU A 22 6.29 45.84 -64.12
CA GLU A 22 5.73 47.18 -64.32
C GLU A 22 6.63 48.27 -63.72
N GLN A 23 7.16 48.04 -62.52
CA GLN A 23 7.98 49.05 -61.83
C GLN A 23 9.43 49.05 -62.31
N ASN A 24 9.94 47.91 -62.79
CA ASN A 24 11.29 47.73 -63.36
C ASN A 24 12.41 48.48 -62.62
N ARG A 25 12.34 48.49 -61.28
CA ARG A 25 13.31 49.12 -60.38
C ARG A 25 13.85 48.09 -59.39
N PRO A 26 15.14 48.18 -59.00
CA PRO A 26 15.71 47.27 -58.00
C PRO A 26 15.18 47.64 -56.61
N TYR A 27 14.18 46.88 -56.14
CA TYR A 27 13.65 46.97 -54.79
C TYR A 27 14.16 45.81 -53.93
N SER A 28 14.33 46.03 -52.62
CA SER A 28 14.56 44.94 -51.69
C SER A 28 13.27 44.12 -51.48
N ALA A 29 13.38 42.87 -51.03
CA ALA A 29 12.21 42.04 -50.75
C ALA A 29 11.26 42.67 -49.71
N GLN A 30 11.80 43.45 -48.77
CA GLN A 30 11.01 44.18 -47.77
C GLN A 30 10.25 45.36 -48.39
N ASP A 31 10.87 46.10 -49.31
CA ASP A 31 10.23 47.21 -50.01
C ASP A 31 9.10 46.71 -50.94
N VAL A 32 9.35 45.62 -51.67
CA VAL A 32 8.34 44.96 -52.51
C VAL A 32 7.15 44.52 -51.66
N PHE A 33 7.40 43.89 -50.51
CA PHE A 33 6.35 43.49 -49.58
C PHE A 33 5.53 44.69 -49.06
N GLY A 34 6.21 45.75 -48.61
CA GLY A 34 5.54 46.95 -48.10
C GLY A 34 4.74 47.73 -49.16
N ASN A 35 5.24 47.76 -50.40
CA ASN A 35 4.55 48.41 -51.52
C ASN A 35 3.33 47.63 -51.97
N LEU A 36 3.46 46.31 -52.17
CA LEU A 36 2.34 45.42 -52.52
C LEU A 36 1.26 45.41 -51.43
N GLN A 37 1.67 45.49 -50.15
CA GLN A 37 0.74 45.60 -49.03
C GLN A 37 -0.10 46.88 -49.07
N ARG A 38 0.51 48.03 -49.44
CA ARG A 38 -0.18 49.30 -49.62
C ARG A 38 -1.09 49.33 -50.84
N GLU A 39 -0.64 48.76 -51.95
CA GLU A 39 -1.32 48.84 -53.26
C GLU A 39 -2.45 47.82 -53.41
N HIS A 40 -2.27 46.61 -52.89
CA HIS A 40 -3.25 45.52 -52.99
C HIS A 40 -4.00 45.24 -51.69
N GLY A 41 -3.84 46.09 -50.66
CA GLY A 41 -4.53 45.92 -49.39
C GLY A 41 -4.23 44.59 -48.70
N LEU A 42 -3.04 44.01 -48.95
CA LEU A 42 -2.60 42.76 -48.33
C LEU A 42 -2.23 43.02 -46.87
N SER A 43 -3.22 43.35 -46.05
CA SER A 43 -3.04 43.43 -44.60
C SER A 43 -2.64 42.03 -44.11
N LYS A 44 -1.65 41.95 -43.22
CA LYS A 44 -1.19 40.67 -42.63
C LYS A 44 -2.29 39.93 -41.85
N ALA A 45 -3.45 40.56 -41.64
CA ALA A 45 -4.48 40.11 -40.72
C ALA A 45 -5.69 39.44 -41.39
N ASP A 46 -5.95 39.67 -42.68
CA ASP A 46 -7.22 39.22 -43.29
C ASP A 46 -7.16 37.81 -43.91
N GLN A 47 -6.00 37.13 -43.87
CA GLN A 47 -5.83 35.76 -44.38
C GLN A 47 -5.92 34.68 -43.30
N PHE A 48 -5.95 35.06 -42.04
CA PHE A 48 -6.31 34.16 -40.95
C PHE A 48 -7.74 34.49 -40.58
N ASP A 49 -8.65 33.52 -40.65
CA ASP A 49 -9.97 33.67 -40.04
C ASP A 49 -9.75 34.22 -38.62
N THR A 50 -10.31 35.39 -38.35
CA THR A 50 -10.17 36.02 -37.04
C THR A 50 -10.86 35.08 -36.05
N VAL A 51 -10.05 34.36 -35.27
CA VAL A 51 -10.57 33.52 -34.19
C VAL A 51 -11.39 34.45 -33.31
N SER A 52 -12.70 34.19 -33.23
CA SER A 52 -13.58 35.06 -32.46
C SER A 52 -13.18 34.99 -30.98
N ASP A 53 -13.29 36.11 -30.26
CA ASP A 53 -13.05 36.12 -28.81
C ASP A 53 -13.94 35.08 -28.09
N ALA A 54 -15.11 34.76 -28.65
CA ALA A 54 -15.99 33.71 -28.16
C ALA A 54 -15.39 32.30 -28.31
N ASP A 55 -14.69 32.01 -29.41
CA ASP A 55 -14.02 30.72 -29.61
C ASP A 55 -12.81 30.56 -28.69
N LEU A 56 -12.05 31.63 -28.46
CA LEU A 56 -10.95 31.64 -27.48
C LEU A 56 -11.49 31.40 -26.06
N GLN A 57 -12.55 32.10 -25.66
CA GLN A 57 -13.20 31.89 -24.36
C GLN A 57 -13.76 30.46 -24.21
N SER A 58 -14.30 29.90 -25.29
CA SER A 58 -14.77 28.50 -25.30
C SER A 58 -13.63 27.51 -25.10
N LEU A 59 -12.48 27.74 -25.75
CA LEU A 59 -11.29 26.93 -25.59
C LEU A 59 -10.71 27.05 -24.17
N ASP A 60 -10.65 28.25 -23.61
CA ASP A 60 -10.22 28.46 -22.22
C ASP A 60 -11.14 27.75 -21.23
N ALA A 61 -12.46 27.82 -21.43
CA ALA A 61 -13.42 27.07 -20.61
C ALA A 61 -13.20 25.56 -20.70
N LYS A 62 -12.89 25.03 -21.90
CA LYS A 62 -12.55 23.61 -22.09
C LYS A 62 -11.23 23.25 -21.41
N ILE A 63 -10.21 24.10 -21.49
CA ILE A 63 -8.93 23.90 -20.82
C ILE A 63 -9.15 23.82 -19.31
N LEU A 64 -9.94 24.73 -18.73
CA LEU A 64 -10.26 24.73 -17.30
C LEU A 64 -11.02 23.46 -16.90
N ALA A 65 -12.05 23.08 -17.66
CA ALA A 65 -12.85 21.89 -17.38
C ALA A 65 -12.02 20.60 -17.45
N LEU A 66 -11.18 20.46 -18.48
CA LEU A 66 -10.28 19.30 -18.63
C LEU A 66 -9.23 19.27 -17.53
N THR A 67 -8.68 20.42 -17.14
CA THR A 67 -7.72 20.53 -16.05
C THR A 67 -8.35 20.07 -14.73
N ALA A 68 -9.58 20.51 -14.42
CA ALA A 68 -10.31 20.06 -13.25
C ALA A 68 -10.59 18.54 -13.28
N LYS A 69 -10.97 18.00 -14.44
CA LYS A 69 -11.20 16.55 -14.60
C LYS A 69 -9.91 15.74 -14.40
N VAL A 70 -8.79 16.19 -14.95
CA VAL A 70 -7.48 15.55 -14.75
C VAL A 70 -7.09 15.57 -13.28
N GLN A 71 -7.23 16.70 -12.60
CA GLN A 71 -6.96 16.81 -11.17
C GLN A 71 -7.83 15.87 -10.33
N GLY A 72 -9.14 15.80 -10.62
CA GLY A 72 -10.06 14.91 -9.92
C GLY A 72 -9.74 13.43 -10.13
N LEU A 73 -9.48 13.01 -11.38
CA LEU A 73 -9.08 11.64 -11.69
C LEU A 73 -7.73 11.29 -11.04
N GLN A 74 -6.77 12.22 -11.02
CA GLN A 74 -5.48 11.99 -10.40
C GLN A 74 -5.58 11.81 -8.88
N GLN A 75 -6.47 12.55 -8.20
CA GLN A 75 -6.76 12.33 -6.77
C GLN A 75 -7.42 10.97 -6.53
N SER A 76 -8.37 10.59 -7.39
CA SER A 76 -9.03 9.29 -7.31
C SER A 76 -8.05 8.13 -7.51
N CYS A 77 -7.13 8.23 -8.47
CA CYS A 77 -6.08 7.23 -8.66
C CYS A 77 -5.19 7.11 -7.42
N ARG A 78 -4.72 8.23 -6.84
CA ARG A 78 -3.90 8.21 -5.62
C ARG A 78 -4.63 7.56 -4.44
N HIS A 79 -5.94 7.79 -4.31
CA HIS A 79 -6.75 7.17 -3.27
C HIS A 79 -6.86 5.66 -3.46
N MET A 80 -7.19 5.19 -4.67
CA MET A 80 -7.25 3.76 -4.98
C MET A 80 -5.88 3.06 -4.84
N GLU A 81 -4.79 3.73 -5.21
CA GLU A 81 -3.43 3.22 -5.00
C GLU A 81 -3.10 3.04 -3.50
N ALA A 82 -3.56 3.96 -2.66
CA ALA A 82 -3.40 3.85 -1.21
C ALA A 82 -4.21 2.67 -0.64
N GLU A 83 -5.46 2.51 -1.05
CA GLU A 83 -6.30 1.36 -0.64
C GLU A 83 -5.70 0.03 -1.11
N LEU A 84 -5.22 -0.04 -2.35
CA LEU A 84 -4.53 -1.23 -2.86
C LEU A 84 -3.26 -1.53 -2.05
N LYS A 85 -2.47 -0.51 -1.71
CA LYS A 85 -1.28 -0.69 -0.88
C LYS A 85 -1.63 -1.19 0.51
N GLU A 86 -2.66 -0.63 1.13
CA GLU A 86 -3.15 -1.07 2.44
C GLU A 86 -3.60 -2.53 2.40
N LEU A 87 -4.44 -2.88 1.42
CA LEU A 87 -4.96 -4.23 1.24
C LEU A 87 -3.88 -5.25 0.86
N THR A 88 -2.86 -4.83 0.10
CA THR A 88 -1.70 -5.67 -0.28
C THR A 88 -0.69 -5.80 0.87
N SER A 89 -0.61 -4.80 1.76
CA SER A 89 0.22 -4.87 2.97
C SER A 89 -0.40 -5.73 4.08
N ALA A 90 -1.72 -5.93 4.02
CA ALA A 90 -2.41 -6.93 4.81
C ALA A 90 -2.15 -8.34 4.23
N LEU A 91 -2.05 -9.33 5.12
CA LEU A 91 -1.86 -10.73 4.73
C LEU A 91 -2.93 -11.10 3.70
N THR A 92 -2.51 -11.55 2.52
CA THR A 92 -3.48 -11.88 1.48
C THR A 92 -4.35 -13.05 1.93
N THR A 93 -5.60 -13.14 1.47
CA THR A 93 -6.50 -14.26 1.81
C THR A 93 -5.86 -15.65 1.66
N PRO A 94 -5.09 -15.97 0.60
CA PRO A 94 -4.41 -17.26 0.48
C PRO A 94 -3.28 -17.45 1.50
N GLU A 95 -2.49 -16.42 1.80
CA GLU A 95 -1.44 -16.50 2.83
C GLU A 95 -2.04 -16.72 4.22
N MET A 96 -3.17 -16.07 4.52
CA MET A 96 -3.91 -16.28 5.77
C MET A 96 -4.47 -17.70 5.87
N GLN A 97 -4.97 -18.27 4.77
CA GLN A 97 -5.42 -19.66 4.73
C GLN A 97 -4.27 -20.64 4.98
N GLN A 98 -3.10 -20.39 4.38
CA GLN A 98 -1.91 -21.21 4.59
C GLN A 98 -1.45 -21.15 6.05
N GLU A 99 -1.46 -19.97 6.66
CA GLU A 99 -1.07 -19.78 8.05
C GLU A 99 -2.06 -20.45 9.02
N ILE A 100 -3.37 -20.35 8.75
CA ILE A 100 -4.39 -21.08 9.50
C ILE A 100 -4.16 -22.60 9.40
N ALA A 101 -3.82 -23.12 8.22
CA ALA A 101 -3.54 -24.53 8.03
C ALA A 101 -2.30 -24.99 8.82
N ARG A 102 -1.23 -24.19 8.80
CA ARG A 102 0.00 -24.42 9.57
C ARG A 102 -0.30 -24.46 11.07
N LEU A 103 -0.95 -23.43 11.59
CA LEU A 103 -1.31 -23.32 13.02
C LEU A 103 -2.21 -24.49 13.47
N LYS A 104 -3.18 -24.89 12.65
CA LYS A 104 -4.02 -26.06 12.94
C LYS A 104 -3.21 -27.35 13.06
N SER A 105 -2.23 -27.55 12.17
CA SER A 105 -1.34 -28.72 12.24
C SER A 105 -0.48 -28.70 13.50
N GLU A 106 0.04 -27.52 13.89
CA GLU A 106 0.81 -27.37 15.12
C GLU A 106 -0.04 -27.62 16.37
N CYS A 107 -1.25 -27.07 16.43
CA CYS A 107 -2.20 -27.34 17.51
C CYS A 107 -2.52 -28.84 17.63
N ALA A 108 -2.71 -29.54 16.51
CA ALA A 108 -2.92 -30.99 16.52
C ALA A 108 -1.70 -31.73 17.10
N GLY A 109 -0.48 -31.33 16.70
CA GLY A 109 0.76 -31.87 17.24
C GLY A 109 0.94 -31.62 18.75
N TYR A 110 0.63 -30.41 19.23
CA TYR A 110 0.67 -30.10 20.66
C TYR A 110 -0.38 -30.88 21.45
N THR A 111 -1.58 -31.05 20.89
CA THR A 111 -2.66 -31.84 21.51
C THR A 111 -2.24 -33.30 21.66
N GLU A 112 -1.60 -33.87 20.65
CA GLU A 112 -1.07 -35.23 20.68
C GLU A 112 0.05 -35.39 21.74
N ARG A 113 0.96 -34.43 21.81
CA ARG A 113 2.02 -34.42 22.82
C ARG A 113 1.46 -34.31 24.24
N LEU A 114 0.49 -33.42 24.45
CA LEU A 114 -0.21 -33.29 25.73
C LEU A 114 -0.92 -34.60 26.09
N ARG A 115 -1.64 -35.21 25.14
CA ARG A 115 -2.28 -36.51 25.33
C ARG A 115 -1.27 -37.57 25.75
N GLY A 116 -0.10 -37.63 25.11
CA GLY A 116 0.97 -38.56 25.48
C GLY A 116 1.48 -38.36 26.91
N ILE A 117 1.68 -37.10 27.33
CA ILE A 117 2.15 -36.77 28.69
C ILE A 117 1.06 -37.07 29.73
N THR A 118 -0.21 -36.78 29.43
CA THR A 118 -1.32 -37.02 30.35
C THR A 118 -1.70 -38.51 30.42
N ALA A 119 -1.57 -39.25 29.32
CA ALA A 119 -1.84 -40.69 29.27
C ALA A 119 -0.65 -41.54 29.76
N ALA A 120 0.54 -40.94 29.90
CA ALA A 120 1.67 -41.62 30.51
C ALA A 120 1.28 -42.04 31.94
N PRO A 121 1.37 -43.34 32.28
CA PRO A 121 1.01 -43.79 33.60
C PRO A 121 1.89 -43.05 34.62
N VAL A 122 1.25 -42.47 35.63
CA VAL A 122 1.98 -41.97 36.80
C VAL A 122 2.44 -43.20 37.58
N HIS A 123 3.71 -43.57 37.43
CA HIS A 123 4.28 -44.78 38.05
C HIS A 123 4.59 -44.60 39.54
N VAL A 124 4.37 -43.41 40.09
CA VAL A 124 4.58 -43.12 41.51
C VAL A 124 3.32 -42.47 42.04
N THR A 125 2.55 -43.24 42.79
CA THR A 125 1.34 -42.75 43.45
C THR A 125 1.70 -41.67 44.48
N PRO A 126 0.81 -40.72 44.76
CA PRO A 126 1.03 -39.74 45.83
C PRO A 126 1.38 -40.40 47.17
N ALA A 127 0.74 -41.53 47.48
CA ALA A 127 1.00 -42.31 48.68
C ALA A 127 2.43 -42.89 48.74
N GLU A 128 2.94 -43.43 47.62
CA GLU A 128 4.33 -43.92 47.56
C GLU A 128 5.34 -42.78 47.72
N LYS A 129 5.05 -41.58 47.21
CA LYS A 129 5.91 -40.39 47.43
C LYS A 129 5.93 -39.98 48.89
N GLU A 130 4.77 -39.96 49.53
CA GLU A 130 4.63 -39.58 50.94
C GLU A 130 5.32 -40.61 51.85
N GLN A 131 5.17 -41.91 51.56
CA GLN A 131 5.84 -42.97 52.30
C GLN A 131 7.37 -42.84 52.21
N VAL A 132 7.92 -42.67 51.01
CA VAL A 132 9.37 -42.51 50.82
C VAL A 132 9.88 -41.23 51.48
N ALA A 133 9.11 -40.13 51.44
CA ALA A 133 9.46 -38.89 52.12
C ALA A 133 9.47 -39.07 53.66
N MET A 134 8.50 -39.80 54.20
CA MET A 134 8.41 -40.08 55.62
C MET A 134 9.53 -41.02 56.09
N GLU A 135 9.83 -42.08 55.33
CA GLU A 135 10.96 -43.00 55.57
C GLU A 135 12.30 -42.27 55.54
N LEU A 136 12.51 -41.40 54.55
CA LEU A 136 13.72 -40.58 54.45
C LEU A 136 13.86 -39.62 55.63
N SER A 137 12.76 -38.98 56.03
CA SER A 137 12.75 -38.08 57.19
C SER A 137 13.09 -38.82 58.49
N ALA A 138 12.57 -40.04 58.67
CA ALA A 138 12.85 -40.87 59.84
C ALA A 138 14.33 -41.29 59.89
N ALA A 139 14.89 -41.72 58.75
CA ALA A 139 16.30 -42.11 58.65
C ALA A 139 17.26 -40.94 58.93
N ILE A 140 16.94 -39.73 58.47
CA ILE A 140 17.75 -38.55 58.75
C ILE A 140 17.65 -38.17 60.24
N LEU A 141 16.47 -38.25 60.84
CA LEU A 141 16.26 -37.93 62.25
C LEU A 141 16.93 -38.90 63.21
N GLU A 142 17.21 -40.14 62.80
CA GLU A 142 17.95 -41.11 63.61
C GLU A 142 19.38 -40.64 63.94
N GLY A 143 20.01 -39.90 63.01
CA GLY A 143 21.36 -39.35 63.18
C GLY A 143 21.40 -37.87 63.52
N TYR A 144 20.24 -37.21 63.65
CA TYR A 144 20.18 -35.75 63.76
C TYR A 144 20.28 -35.29 65.24
N PRO A 145 21.22 -34.39 65.57
CA PRO A 145 21.50 -34.02 66.96
C PRO A 145 20.45 -33.07 67.58
N LYS A 146 19.49 -32.56 66.80
CA LYS A 146 18.44 -31.64 67.27
C LYS A 146 17.04 -32.23 67.11
N SER A 147 16.01 -31.48 67.51
CA SER A 147 14.61 -31.95 67.45
C SER A 147 14.04 -31.99 66.02
N LYS A 148 13.04 -32.86 65.80
CA LYS A 148 12.30 -32.97 64.52
C LYS A 148 11.73 -31.65 64.03
N LYS A 149 11.22 -30.80 64.94
CA LYS A 149 10.67 -29.48 64.61
C LYS A 149 11.73 -28.56 64.01
N GLN A 150 12.92 -28.52 64.61
CA GLN A 150 14.02 -27.70 64.12
C GLN A 150 14.58 -28.23 62.79
N PHE A 151 14.59 -29.55 62.60
CA PHE A 151 14.96 -30.15 61.31
C PHE A 151 13.97 -29.72 60.21
N PHE A 152 12.67 -29.79 60.48
CA PHE A 152 11.64 -29.42 59.52
C PHE A 152 11.66 -27.92 59.21
N GLU A 153 11.88 -27.07 60.21
CA GLU A 153 12.07 -25.63 60.03
C GLU A 153 13.36 -25.30 59.24
N GLU A 154 14.48 -25.98 59.50
CA GLU A 154 15.77 -25.74 58.84
C GLU A 154 15.81 -26.25 57.38
N VAL A 155 15.08 -27.33 57.08
CA VAL A 155 14.95 -27.90 55.72
C VAL A 155 13.78 -27.26 54.93
N GLY A 156 12.87 -26.56 55.61
CA GLY A 156 11.68 -25.95 54.99
C GLY A 156 10.60 -26.98 54.64
N ILE A 157 10.48 -28.05 55.44
CA ILE A 157 9.41 -29.03 55.32
C ILE A 157 8.22 -28.52 56.13
N GLU A 158 7.20 -28.00 55.44
CA GLU A 158 5.93 -27.61 56.05
C GLU A 158 5.04 -28.85 56.17
N THR A 159 4.47 -29.05 57.37
CA THR A 159 3.52 -30.15 57.58
C THR A 159 2.10 -29.67 57.33
N ASP A 160 1.22 -30.54 56.83
CA ASP A 160 -0.21 -30.24 56.64
C ASP A 160 -0.91 -29.72 57.93
N GLU A 161 -0.33 -30.02 59.11
CA GLU A 161 -0.74 -29.50 60.42
C GLU A 161 -0.52 -27.97 60.56
N ASP A 162 0.48 -27.39 59.91
CA ASP A 162 0.79 -25.95 59.93
C ASP A 162 -0.22 -25.13 59.09
N HIS A 163 -1.06 -25.80 58.28
CA HIS A 163 -2.09 -25.20 57.43
C HIS A 163 -3.52 -25.60 57.85
N GLY A 164 -3.69 -26.27 59.00
CA GLY A 164 -5.00 -26.56 59.57
C GLY A 164 -5.76 -27.72 58.92
N ALA A 165 -5.07 -28.62 58.22
CA ALA A 165 -5.67 -29.86 57.73
C ALA A 165 -5.80 -30.87 58.89
N ALA A 166 -7.03 -31.18 59.28
CA ALA A 166 -7.33 -32.30 60.17
C ALA A 166 -7.51 -33.58 59.34
N PRO A 167 -7.06 -34.76 59.83
CA PRO A 167 -7.40 -36.02 59.18
C PRO A 167 -8.92 -36.17 59.10
N PRO A 168 -9.47 -36.73 58.00
CA PRO A 168 -10.90 -36.98 57.92
C PRO A 168 -11.35 -37.87 59.07
N ASP A 169 -12.46 -37.49 59.72
CA ASP A 169 -13.05 -38.22 60.85
C ASP A 169 -13.25 -39.72 60.51
N PRO A 170 -13.06 -40.62 61.48
CA PRO A 170 -13.05 -42.08 61.28
C PRO A 170 -14.39 -42.67 60.82
#